data_AF-A0A1J3G6J0-F1
#
_entry.id   AF-A0A1J3G6J0-F1
#
_cell.length_a   1.000
_cell.length_b   1.000
_cell.length_c   1.000
_cell.angle_alpha   90.00
_cell.angle_beta   90.00
_cell.angle_gamma   90.00
#
_symmetry.space_group_name_H-M   'P 1'
#
loop_
_entity.id
_entity.type
_entity.pdbx_description
1 polymer ?
#
loop_
_entity_poly.entity_id
_entity_poly.type
_entity_poly.pdbx_seq_one_letter_code
_entity_poly.pdbx_strand_id
1 'polypeptide(L)'
;LRSIAFRVVKRLIQLTPESQRVDVEHLDRFRAEFGCEDDSDDDGGKRNTSENENSIKRKSSKPSDWQALFGKNNSDDEFMFGIKHTRKSIKLYGDFYSSDMIIASPLKLHLAIAQAEENKERDVD
;
A
#
# COMPACT_ATOMS: atom_id res chain seq x y z
N LEU A 1 -8.70 -1.25 4.01
CA LEU A 1 -8.53 -1.38 2.54
C LEU A 1 -7.05 -1.50 2.13
N ARG A 2 -6.10 -1.19 3.01
CA ARG A 2 -4.67 -1.31 2.73
C ARG A 2 -4.23 -2.69 2.25
N SER A 3 -4.82 -3.78 2.75
CA SER A 3 -4.58 -5.15 2.25
C SER A 3 -4.81 -5.30 0.73
N ILE A 4 -5.87 -4.68 0.21
CA ILE A 4 -6.20 -4.73 -1.22
C ILE A 4 -5.22 -3.86 -1.99
N ALA A 5 -4.96 -2.64 -1.50
CA ALA A 5 -3.98 -1.74 -2.11
C ALA A 5 -2.60 -2.41 -2.21
N PHE A 6 -2.17 -3.12 -1.17
CA PHE A 6 -0.94 -3.91 -1.17
C PHE A 6 -0.89 -4.93 -2.31
N ARG A 7 -1.94 -5.75 -2.42
CA ARG A 7 -2.05 -6.77 -3.47
C ARG A 7 -2.03 -6.16 -4.86
N VAL A 8 -2.76 -5.06 -5.06
CA VAL A 8 -2.82 -4.34 -6.34
C VAL A 8 -1.45 -3.79 -6.72
N VAL A 9 -0.77 -3.11 -5.82
CA VAL A 9 0.55 -2.51 -6.08
C VAL A 9 1.62 -3.58 -6.30
N LYS A 10 1.62 -4.65 -5.49
CA LYS A 10 2.49 -5.81 -5.72
C LYS A 10 2.26 -6.41 -7.10
N ARG A 11 0.99 -6.55 -7.52
CA ARG A 11 0.66 -7.09 -8.84
C ARG A 11 1.09 -6.15 -9.97
N LEU A 12 0.91 -4.85 -9.79
CA LEU A 12 1.34 -3.83 -10.75
C LEU A 12 2.86 -3.85 -10.95
N ILE A 13 3.60 -3.89 -9.85
CA ILE A 13 5.06 -4.07 -9.86
C ILE A 13 5.43 -5.39 -10.57
N GLN A 14 4.75 -6.51 -10.25
CA GLN A 14 5.01 -7.79 -10.90
C GLN A 14 4.81 -7.77 -12.42
N LEU A 15 3.80 -7.04 -12.90
CA LEU A 15 3.44 -6.92 -14.32
C LEU A 15 4.23 -5.85 -15.07
N THR A 16 4.96 -4.97 -14.36
CA THR A 16 5.79 -3.94 -14.99
C THR A 16 6.97 -4.60 -15.74
N PRO A 17 7.30 -4.17 -16.98
CA PRO A 17 8.42 -4.71 -17.73
C PRO A 17 9.74 -4.65 -16.95
N GLU A 18 10.59 -5.66 -17.11
CA GLU A 18 11.87 -5.77 -16.38
C GLU A 18 12.78 -4.56 -16.59
N SER A 19 12.71 -3.92 -17.77
CA SER A 19 13.49 -2.72 -18.10
C SER A 19 13.19 -1.53 -17.19
N GLN A 20 11.97 -1.46 -16.62
CA GLN A 20 11.49 -0.37 -15.79
C GLN A 20 11.43 -0.73 -14.29
N ARG A 21 11.69 -1.99 -13.94
CA ARG A 21 11.62 -2.52 -12.56
C ARG A 21 12.98 -3.00 -12.06
N VAL A 22 14.04 -2.30 -12.44
CA VAL A 22 15.39 -2.59 -11.92
C VAL A 22 15.46 -2.22 -10.44
N ASP A 23 14.73 -1.17 -10.05
CA ASP A 23 14.63 -0.71 -8.67
C ASP A 23 13.19 -0.29 -8.32
N VAL A 24 12.80 -0.45 -7.06
CA VAL A 24 11.52 0.02 -6.53
C VAL A 24 11.79 0.85 -5.28
N GLU A 25 11.77 2.16 -5.45
CA GLU A 25 12.06 3.12 -4.38
C GLU A 25 10.92 3.11 -3.34
N HIS A 26 11.29 3.21 -2.06
CA HIS A 26 10.38 3.23 -0.91
C HIS A 26 9.52 1.96 -0.72
N LEU A 27 9.92 0.83 -1.31
CA LEU A 27 9.21 -0.44 -1.17
C LEU A 27 9.14 -0.94 0.29
N ASP A 28 10.20 -0.73 1.09
CA ASP A 28 10.22 -1.17 2.48
C ASP A 28 9.21 -0.40 3.35
N ARG A 29 9.11 0.92 3.13
CA ARG A 29 8.06 1.75 3.75
C ARG A 29 6.69 1.24 3.35
N PHE A 30 6.48 0.97 2.06
CA PHE A 30 5.22 0.43 1.56
C PHE A 30 4.85 -0.90 2.21
N ARG A 31 5.80 -1.83 2.34
CA ARG A 31 5.57 -3.13 3.00
C ARG A 31 5.23 -2.97 4.48
N ALA A 32 5.90 -2.06 5.18
CA ALA A 32 5.61 -1.81 6.60
C ALA A 32 4.21 -1.21 6.81
N GLU A 33 3.76 -0.34 5.91
CA GLU A 33 2.48 0.37 6.04
C GLU A 33 1.27 -0.41 5.49
N PHE A 34 1.46 -1.14 4.39
CA PHE A 34 0.41 -1.84 3.65
C PHE A 34 0.47 -3.36 3.77
N GLY A 35 1.60 -3.92 4.21
CA GLY A 35 1.74 -5.36 4.41
C GLY A 35 0.79 -5.89 5.48
N CYS A 36 0.49 -7.19 5.40
CA CYS A 36 -0.21 -7.94 6.42
C CYS A 36 0.66 -9.14 6.80
N GLU A 37 0.68 -9.53 8.07
CA GLU A 37 1.51 -10.63 8.61
C GLU A 37 1.20 -12.01 7.99
N ASP A 38 0.18 -12.11 7.15
CA ASP A 38 -0.22 -13.34 6.46
C ASP A 38 0.60 -13.62 5.17
N ASP A 39 1.56 -12.76 4.77
CA ASP A 39 2.57 -13.04 3.72
C ASP A 39 3.62 -14.11 4.17
N SER A 40 3.23 -15.02 5.06
CA SER A 40 4.11 -16.07 5.60
C SER A 40 4.22 -17.30 4.70
N ASP A 41 3.53 -17.35 3.55
CA ASP A 41 3.57 -18.50 2.66
C ASP A 41 4.23 -18.15 1.32
N ASP A 42 5.39 -18.79 1.09
CA ASP A 42 6.12 -18.99 -0.18
C ASP A 42 7.37 -18.13 -0.45
N ASP A 43 8.36 -18.17 0.45
CA ASP A 43 9.78 -18.34 0.04
C ASP A 43 10.54 -19.12 1.12
N GLY A 44 11.18 -20.21 0.73
CA GLY A 44 11.79 -21.22 1.61
C GLY A 44 13.06 -20.76 2.33
N GLY A 45 12.98 -19.73 3.17
CA GLY A 45 14.11 -19.12 3.87
C GLY A 45 13.92 -19.04 5.38
N LYS A 46 14.20 -20.13 6.09
CA LYS A 46 14.34 -20.18 7.56
C LYS A 46 15.35 -19.13 8.05
N ARG A 47 14.91 -18.06 8.74
CA ARG A 47 15.77 -17.31 9.66
C ARG A 47 15.00 -16.83 10.90
N ASN A 48 15.58 -17.21 12.05
CA ASN A 48 15.13 -16.95 13.40
C ASN A 48 15.37 -15.48 13.82
N THR A 49 14.84 -15.13 15.01
CA THR A 49 15.12 -13.95 15.86
C THR A 49 14.09 -12.83 15.66
N SER A 50 13.31 -12.36 16.63
CA SER A 50 13.29 -12.52 18.09
C SER A 50 11.94 -12.03 18.64
N GLU A 51 11.57 -12.60 19.78
CA GLU A 51 10.45 -12.29 20.67
C GLU A 51 10.06 -10.80 20.75
N ASN A 52 8.78 -10.50 20.49
CA ASN A 52 8.07 -9.46 21.22
C ASN A 52 6.60 -9.90 21.39
N GLU A 53 6.34 -10.50 22.54
CA GLU A 53 5.01 -10.89 23.02
C GLU A 53 4.21 -9.61 23.35
N ASN A 54 3.18 -9.27 22.54
CA ASN A 54 1.92 -8.67 23.01
C ASN A 54 0.94 -8.17 21.93
N SER A 55 0.87 -8.74 20.74
CA SER A 55 -0.35 -8.62 19.93
C SER A 55 -1.29 -9.76 20.29
N ILE A 56 -2.19 -9.51 21.24
CA ILE A 56 -3.34 -10.36 21.52
C ILE A 56 -3.92 -10.77 20.16
N LYS A 57 -3.84 -12.07 19.82
CA LYS A 57 -4.57 -12.69 18.70
C LYS A 57 -6.05 -12.49 18.96
N ARG A 58 -6.54 -11.28 18.71
CA ARG A 58 -7.95 -10.93 18.63
C ARG A 58 -8.45 -11.71 17.44
N LYS A 59 -8.90 -12.95 17.67
CA LYS A 59 -9.64 -13.74 16.67
C LYS A 59 -10.69 -12.80 16.11
N SER A 60 -10.47 -12.29 14.90
CA SER A 60 -11.41 -11.35 14.31
C SER A 60 -12.70 -12.14 14.12
N SER A 61 -13.77 -11.69 14.77
CA SER A 61 -15.11 -12.30 14.68
C SER A 61 -15.75 -12.12 13.31
N LYS A 62 -14.95 -11.71 12.32
CA LYS A 62 -15.40 -11.27 11.02
C LYS A 62 -15.47 -12.48 10.09
N PRO A 63 -16.49 -12.60 9.23
CA PRO A 63 -16.63 -13.67 8.26
C PRO A 63 -15.37 -13.88 7.38
N SER A 64 -15.19 -15.09 6.85
CA SER A 64 -13.99 -15.48 6.08
C SER A 64 -13.81 -14.69 4.79
N ASP A 65 -14.92 -14.38 4.11
CA ASP A 65 -14.98 -13.50 2.93
C ASP A 65 -14.54 -12.08 3.28
N TRP A 66 -14.99 -11.54 4.42
CA TRP A 66 -14.51 -10.24 4.90
C TRP A 66 -13.00 -10.26 5.15
N GLN A 67 -12.47 -11.32 5.78
CA GLN A 67 -11.03 -11.44 6.04
C GLN A 67 -10.21 -11.53 4.75
N ALA A 68 -10.71 -12.23 3.73
CA ALA A 68 -10.06 -12.36 2.43
C ALA A 68 -9.97 -11.01 1.67
N LEU A 69 -10.94 -10.13 1.88
CA LEU A 69 -10.96 -8.79 1.29
C LEU A 69 -10.12 -7.80 2.10
N PHE A 70 -10.41 -7.65 3.39
CA PHE A 70 -9.88 -6.56 4.21
C PHE A 70 -8.64 -6.93 5.03
N GLY A 71 -8.20 -8.18 4.96
CA GLY A 71 -7.13 -8.71 5.80
C GLY A 71 -7.57 -8.83 7.27
N LYS A 72 -6.82 -9.59 8.06
CA LYS A 72 -7.12 -9.70 9.50
C LYS A 72 -6.82 -8.42 10.26
N ASN A 73 -5.71 -7.74 9.93
CA ASN A 73 -5.12 -6.71 10.79
C ASN A 73 -4.82 -5.35 10.10
N ASN A 74 -4.98 -5.21 8.77
CA ASN A 74 -4.66 -3.97 8.05
C ASN A 74 -5.86 -3.42 7.26
N SER A 75 -6.93 -3.08 8.00
CA SER A 75 -8.18 -2.57 7.44
C SER A 75 -8.28 -1.04 7.46
N ASP A 76 -7.17 -0.31 7.70
CA ASP A 76 -7.17 1.15 7.62
C ASP A 76 -7.54 1.60 6.19
N ASP A 77 -8.30 2.68 6.12
CA ASP A 77 -8.91 3.26 4.94
C ASP A 77 -8.46 4.71 4.72
N GLU A 78 -7.48 5.21 5.47
CA GLU A 78 -6.85 6.50 5.18
C GLU A 78 -5.51 6.29 4.48
N PHE A 79 -5.48 6.39 3.15
CA PHE A 79 -4.25 6.40 2.38
C PHE A 79 -4.43 7.08 1.02
N MET A 80 -3.38 7.75 0.58
CA MET A 80 -3.25 8.32 -0.76
C MET A 80 -1.76 8.52 -1.04
N PHE A 81 -1.26 8.03 -2.18
CA PHE A 81 0.11 8.25 -2.61
C PHE A 81 0.24 8.07 -4.12
N GLY A 82 1.24 8.75 -4.71
CA GLY A 82 1.55 8.62 -6.13
C GLY A 82 2.53 7.48 -6.44
N ILE A 83 2.41 6.94 -7.65
CA ILE A 83 3.36 6.02 -8.27
C ILE A 83 3.89 6.68 -9.53
N LYS A 84 5.21 6.70 -9.66
CA LYS A 84 5.91 7.21 -10.84
C LYS A 84 6.78 6.13 -11.46
N HIS A 85 6.61 5.92 -12.76
CA HIS A 85 7.50 5.10 -13.56
C HIS A 85 8.62 5.97 -14.10
N THR A 86 9.85 5.57 -13.83
CA THR A 86 11.02 6.13 -14.49
C THR A 86 11.53 5.14 -15.54
N ARG A 87 12.61 5.50 -16.23
CA ARG A 87 13.21 4.63 -17.24
C ARG A 87 13.69 3.29 -16.66
N LYS A 88 14.05 3.24 -15.38
CA LYS A 88 14.65 2.05 -14.74
C LYS A 88 14.07 1.71 -13.36
N SER A 89 13.31 2.61 -12.75
CA SER A 89 12.75 2.43 -11.41
C SER A 89 11.26 2.70 -11.36
N ILE A 90 10.62 2.14 -10.35
CA ILE A 90 9.27 2.54 -9.91
C ILE A 90 9.44 3.29 -8.60
N LYS A 91 8.98 4.54 -8.53
CA LYS A 91 8.98 5.34 -7.31
C LYS A 91 7.61 5.34 -6.67
N LEU A 92 7.50 4.76 -5.48
CA LEU A 92 6.31 4.85 -4.64
C LEU A 92 6.35 6.15 -3.82
N TYR A 93 5.18 6.67 -3.44
CA TYR A 93 5.05 7.94 -2.72
C TYR A 93 5.58 9.15 -3.50
N GLY A 94 5.34 9.17 -4.82
CA GLY A 94 5.58 10.35 -5.64
C GLY A 94 4.55 11.46 -5.38
N ASP A 95 4.96 12.70 -5.66
CA ASP A 95 4.10 13.89 -5.62
C ASP A 95 2.98 13.77 -6.66
N PHE A 96 1.81 14.34 -6.41
CA PHE A 96 0.61 14.06 -7.22
C PHE A 96 0.78 14.49 -8.68
N TYR A 97 1.27 15.70 -8.93
CA TYR A 97 1.45 16.20 -10.30
C TYR A 97 2.57 15.52 -11.08
N SER A 98 3.53 14.90 -10.37
CA SER A 98 4.67 14.25 -11.00
C SER A 98 4.52 12.74 -11.16
N SER A 99 3.42 12.19 -10.65
CA SER A 99 3.11 10.77 -10.64
C SER A 99 2.28 10.38 -11.87
N ASP A 100 2.53 9.17 -12.38
CA ASP A 100 1.75 8.61 -13.49
C ASP A 100 0.44 8.00 -13.01
N MET A 101 0.39 7.57 -11.75
CA MET A 101 -0.78 6.95 -11.13
C MET A 101 -0.94 7.40 -9.68
N ILE A 102 -2.17 7.61 -9.24
CA ILE A 102 -2.50 7.87 -7.83
C ILE A 102 -3.21 6.65 -7.26
N ILE A 103 -2.72 6.14 -6.12
CA ILE A 103 -3.35 5.08 -5.36
C ILE A 103 -3.95 5.71 -4.11
N ALA A 104 -5.28 5.70 -4.02
CA ALA A 104 -5.99 6.30 -2.89
C ALA A 104 -7.14 5.41 -2.44
N SER A 105 -7.48 5.51 -1.16
CA SER A 105 -8.75 5.02 -0.66
C SER A 105 -9.88 5.96 -1.08
N PRO A 106 -11.13 5.46 -1.21
CA PRO A 106 -12.29 6.31 -1.48
C PRO A 106 -12.45 7.43 -0.44
N LEU A 107 -12.18 7.13 0.83
CA LEU A 107 -12.26 8.11 1.92
C LEU A 107 -11.26 9.24 1.74
N LYS A 108 -9.98 8.94 1.54
CA LYS A 108 -8.94 9.97 1.43
C LYS A 108 -9.11 10.79 0.14
N LEU A 109 -9.56 10.16 -0.94
CA LEU A 109 -9.87 10.85 -2.20
C LEU A 109 -11.01 11.86 -2.04
N HIS A 110 -12.11 11.45 -1.37
CA HIS A 110 -13.22 12.36 -1.12
C HIS A 110 -12.80 13.57 -0.27
N LEU A 111 -12.02 13.33 0.80
CA LEU A 111 -11.52 14.40 1.67
C LEU A 111 -10.60 15.37 0.91
N ALA A 112 -9.71 14.85 0.06
CA ALA A 112 -8.80 15.68 -0.74
C ALA A 112 -9.58 16.59 -1.71
N ILE A 113 -10.58 16.04 -2.41
CA ILE A 113 -11.42 16.82 -3.33
C ILE A 113 -12.22 17.89 -2.58
N ALA A 114 -12.86 17.54 -1.47
CA ALA A 114 -13.62 18.50 -0.66
C ALA A 114 -12.72 19.66 -0.16
N GLN A 115 -11.49 19.35 0.23
CA GLN A 115 -10.52 20.34 0.67
C GLN A 115 -10.08 21.28 -0.47
N ALA A 116 -9.87 20.74 -1.68
CA ALA A 116 -9.53 21.51 -2.88
C ALA A 116 -10.68 22.44 -3.32
N GLU A 117 -11.93 21.99 -3.20
CA GLU A 117 -13.12 22.82 -3.50
C GLU A 117 -13.23 24.03 -2.56
N GLU A 118 -12.94 23.84 -1.28
CA GLU A 118 -12.94 24.91 -0.27
C GLU A 118 -11.74 25.86 -0.44
N ASN A 119 -10.58 25.33 -0.86
CA ASN A 119 -9.33 26.06 -0.93
C ASN A 119 -8.67 25.94 -2.31
N LYS A 120 -9.28 26.56 -3.34
CA LYS A 120 -8.78 26.55 -4.73
C LYS A 120 -7.34 27.05 -4.93
N GLU A 121 -6.79 27.78 -3.96
CA GLU A 121 -5.39 28.25 -3.97
C GLU A 121 -4.39 27.22 -3.44
N ARG A 122 -4.87 26.12 -2.85
CA ARG A 122 -4.04 25.00 -2.33
C ARG A 122 -4.04 23.79 -3.26
N ASP A 123 -4.49 23.95 -4.50
CA ASP A 123 -4.40 22.95 -5.58
C ASP A 123 -2.94 22.75 -6.06
N VAL A 124 -1.99 22.84 -5.14
CA VAL A 124 -0.56 22.66 -5.40
C VAL A 124 0.00 21.79 -4.28
N ASP A 125 0.30 20.55 -4.64
CA ASP A 125 1.23 19.69 -3.92
C ASP A 125 2.62 19.82 -4.56
#